data_AF-A0A520W2P6-F1
#
_entry.id   AF-A0A520W2P6-F1
#
_cell.length_a   1.000
_cell.length_b   1.000
_cell.length_c   1.000
_cell.angle_alpha   90.00
_cell.angle_beta   90.00
_cell.angle_gamma   90.00
#
_symmetry.space_group_name_H-M   'P 1'
#
loop_
_entity.id
_entity.type
_entity.pdbx_description
1 polymer ?
#
loop_
_entity_poly.entity_id
_entity_poly.type
_entity_poly.pdbx_seq_one_letter_code
_entity_poly.pdbx_strand_id
1 'polypeptide(L)'
;MSQSKVALLASGAIMIIAIIIVGLFGVVPLPEYSIYSSGDLRGSILLHIEDQTKNIVPPAPDILDACIVAIDMETLKEKEIVCSGELYSYSYDIYFYDAQIYQGKILIRYWEERINKESGLLIDMDTGKILEKIDSDDIPREASYEINVNGEKLVDPYESSDYNSRTIGIYYQKGIEIVEVFKSKAPSNYYFHSLMWSPDGEHIVALDSEDNLLVFSKNKKINASKIVFDQEIDIDGEREYLSLLGWTN
;
A
#
# COMPACT_ATOMS: atom_id res chain seq x y z
N MET A 1 -19.95 -43.75 -39.19
CA MET A 1 -20.12 -42.46 -38.47
C MET A 1 -20.03 -41.35 -39.51
N SER A 2 -21.00 -40.42 -39.60
CA SER A 2 -20.96 -39.38 -40.65
C SER A 2 -19.72 -38.49 -40.45
N GLN A 3 -19.09 -38.04 -41.54
CA GLN A 3 -17.93 -37.15 -41.50
C GLN A 3 -18.16 -35.93 -40.59
N SER A 4 -19.40 -35.44 -40.48
CA SER A 4 -19.77 -34.33 -39.58
C SER A 4 -19.57 -34.63 -38.10
N LYS A 5 -19.84 -35.87 -37.63
CA LYS A 5 -19.65 -36.26 -36.22
C LYS A 5 -18.17 -36.38 -35.87
N VAL A 6 -17.34 -36.84 -36.82
CA VAL A 6 -15.88 -36.92 -36.64
C VAL A 6 -15.27 -35.52 -36.60
N ALA A 7 -15.69 -34.61 -37.48
CA ALA A 7 -15.25 -33.22 -37.48
C ALA A 7 -15.62 -32.48 -36.19
N LEU A 8 -16.83 -32.70 -35.66
CA LEU A 8 -17.29 -32.10 -34.40
C LEU A 8 -16.46 -32.58 -33.19
N LEU A 9 -16.15 -33.89 -33.13
CA LEU A 9 -15.31 -34.45 -32.07
C LEU A 9 -13.87 -33.92 -32.17
N ALA A 10 -13.33 -33.81 -33.39
CA ALA A 10 -11.99 -33.27 -33.61
C ALA A 10 -11.92 -31.78 -33.23
N SER A 11 -12.91 -30.95 -33.60
CA SER A 11 -12.93 -29.54 -33.21
C SER A 11 -13.09 -29.36 -31.70
N GLY A 12 -13.92 -30.20 -31.05
CA GLY A 12 -14.04 -30.21 -29.59
C GLY A 12 -12.74 -30.57 -28.89
N ALA A 13 -12.01 -31.57 -29.39
CA ALA A 13 -10.71 -31.95 -28.85
C ALA A 13 -9.66 -30.83 -29.01
N ILE A 14 -9.60 -30.19 -30.18
CA ILE A 14 -8.71 -29.05 -30.42
C ILE A 14 -9.05 -27.89 -29.48
N MET A 15 -10.33 -27.59 -29.28
CA MET A 15 -10.77 -26.53 -28.37
C MET A 15 -10.33 -26.83 -26.93
N ILE A 16 -10.51 -28.06 -26.45
CA ILE A 16 -10.08 -28.46 -25.10
C ILE A 16 -8.56 -28.34 -24.96
N ILE A 17 -7.80 -28.84 -25.95
CA ILE A 17 -6.33 -28.75 -25.94
C ILE A 17 -5.88 -27.28 -25.94
N ALA A 18 -6.51 -26.43 -26.75
CA ALA A 18 -6.19 -25.01 -26.80
C ALA A 18 -6.47 -24.33 -25.45
N ILE A 19 -7.61 -24.62 -24.80
CA ILE A 19 -7.94 -24.10 -23.47
C ILE A 19 -6.90 -24.56 -22.44
N ILE A 20 -6.49 -25.83 -22.47
CA ILE A 20 -5.47 -26.36 -21.55
C ILE A 20 -4.12 -25.66 -21.78
N ILE A 21 -3.69 -25.50 -23.04
CA ILE A 21 -2.43 -24.82 -23.37
C ILE A 21 -2.47 -23.36 -22.92
N VAL A 22 -3.56 -22.64 -23.18
CA VAL A 22 -3.73 -21.25 -22.74
C VAL A 22 -3.78 -21.16 -21.21
N GLY A 23 -4.46 -22.09 -20.53
CA GLY A 23 -4.50 -22.13 -19.07
C GLY A 23 -3.14 -22.40 -18.44
N LEU A 24 -2.34 -23.30 -19.02
CA LEU A 24 -1.03 -23.67 -18.48
C LEU A 24 0.09 -22.68 -18.79
N PHE A 25 0.04 -22.00 -19.95
CA PHE A 25 1.12 -21.15 -20.42
C PHE A 25 0.75 -19.67 -20.57
N GLY A 26 -0.55 -19.35 -20.66
CA GLY A 26 -1.04 -17.98 -20.84
C GLY A 26 -1.23 -17.22 -19.53
N VAL A 27 -1.59 -17.91 -18.46
CA VAL A 27 -1.86 -17.30 -17.14
C VAL A 27 -0.61 -17.39 -16.27
N VAL A 28 -0.05 -16.24 -15.90
CA VAL A 28 0.95 -16.18 -14.83
C VAL A 28 0.17 -15.99 -13.53
N PRO A 29 0.32 -16.87 -12.53
CA PRO A 29 -0.39 -16.70 -11.27
C PRO A 29 0.15 -15.48 -10.51
N LEU A 30 -0.70 -14.92 -9.64
CA LEU A 30 -0.26 -13.95 -8.64
C LEU A 30 0.79 -14.58 -7.71
N PRO A 31 1.72 -13.80 -7.14
CA PRO A 31 2.63 -14.31 -6.13
C PRO A 31 1.88 -14.89 -4.93
N GLU A 32 2.38 -16.00 -4.40
CA GLU A 32 1.85 -16.61 -3.19
C GLU A 32 2.60 -16.09 -1.96
N TYR A 33 1.83 -15.73 -0.92
CA TYR A 33 2.35 -15.23 0.35
C TYR A 33 1.87 -16.11 1.49
N SER A 34 2.71 -16.31 2.51
CA SER A 34 2.25 -16.89 3.78
C SER A 34 1.34 -15.91 4.53
N ILE A 35 0.66 -16.37 5.57
CA ILE A 35 -0.10 -15.47 6.45
C ILE A 35 0.82 -15.04 7.58
N TYR A 36 0.93 -13.72 7.80
CA TYR A 36 1.55 -13.19 9.00
C TYR A 36 0.52 -13.22 10.13
N SER A 37 0.85 -13.91 11.22
CA SER A 37 0.08 -13.88 12.46
C SER A 37 0.77 -12.98 13.47
N SER A 38 -0.01 -12.20 14.22
CA SER A 38 0.39 -11.23 15.24
C SER A 38 1.49 -11.72 16.21
N GLY A 39 2.27 -10.77 16.74
CA GLY A 39 3.11 -10.97 17.93
C GLY A 39 4.63 -10.92 17.75
N ASP A 40 5.14 -10.95 16.52
CA ASP A 40 6.60 -10.98 16.25
C ASP A 40 7.20 -9.63 15.85
N LEU A 41 6.37 -8.71 15.34
CA LEU A 41 6.76 -7.40 14.86
C LEU A 41 6.09 -6.30 15.69
N ARG A 42 6.77 -5.17 15.82
CA ARG A 42 6.35 -4.06 16.69
C ARG A 42 6.10 -2.78 15.92
N GLY A 43 5.41 -1.86 16.59
CA GLY A 43 5.12 -0.53 16.06
C GLY A 43 3.88 -0.51 15.20
N SER A 44 3.64 0.63 14.57
CA SER A 44 2.45 0.91 13.79
C SER A 44 2.78 1.27 12.34
N ILE A 45 2.10 0.64 11.40
CA ILE A 45 2.13 1.02 9.98
C ILE A 45 1.08 2.09 9.76
N LEU A 46 1.46 3.20 9.15
CA LEU A 46 0.57 4.27 8.76
C LEU A 46 0.20 4.13 7.28
N LEU A 47 -1.10 4.13 7.01
CA LEU A 47 -1.66 4.02 5.67
C LEU A 47 -2.51 5.24 5.36
N HIS A 48 -2.46 5.66 4.11
CA HIS A 48 -3.47 6.50 3.50
C HIS A 48 -4.51 5.60 2.85
N ILE A 49 -5.77 5.79 3.21
CA ILE A 49 -6.91 5.06 2.68
C ILE A 49 -7.98 6.04 2.17
N GLU A 50 -8.86 5.56 1.31
CA GLU A 50 -10.09 6.24 0.95
C GLU A 50 -11.29 5.34 1.25
N ASP A 51 -12.22 5.88 2.05
CA ASP A 51 -13.48 5.22 2.36
C ASP A 51 -14.60 5.83 1.52
N GLN A 52 -15.26 4.97 0.74
CA GLN A 52 -16.38 5.33 -0.12
C GLN A 52 -17.67 4.86 0.54
N THR A 53 -18.29 5.75 1.33
CA THR A 53 -19.53 5.43 2.06
C THR A 53 -20.76 5.72 1.20
N LYS A 54 -21.71 4.79 1.24
CA LYS A 54 -22.94 4.90 0.43
C LYS A 54 -23.80 6.05 0.88
N ASN A 55 -24.28 6.85 -0.06
CA ASN A 55 -25.21 7.91 0.29
C ASN A 55 -26.59 7.34 0.65
N ILE A 56 -27.14 7.76 1.79
CA ILE A 56 -28.45 7.30 2.28
C ILE A 56 -29.59 7.80 1.38
N VAL A 57 -29.39 8.92 0.65
CA VAL A 57 -30.43 9.55 -0.18
C VAL A 57 -30.00 9.62 -1.64
N PRO A 58 -30.39 8.66 -2.50
CA PRO A 58 -30.25 8.80 -3.94
C PRO A 58 -31.04 10.04 -4.43
N PRO A 59 -30.51 10.84 -5.38
CA PRO A 59 -29.39 10.56 -6.29
C PRO A 59 -28.06 11.20 -5.86
N ALA A 60 -27.88 11.54 -4.57
CA ALA A 60 -26.64 12.17 -4.14
C ALA A 60 -25.44 11.21 -4.33
N PRO A 61 -24.27 11.72 -4.77
CA PRO A 61 -23.08 10.89 -4.93
C PRO A 61 -22.64 10.31 -3.59
N ASP A 62 -21.99 9.16 -3.63
CA ASP A 62 -21.36 8.54 -2.46
C ASP A 62 -20.30 9.48 -1.87
N ILE A 63 -20.08 9.37 -0.56
CA ILE A 63 -19.20 10.25 0.19
C ILE A 63 -17.82 9.60 0.23
N LEU A 64 -16.84 10.29 -0.36
CA LEU A 64 -15.44 9.94 -0.31
C LEU A 64 -14.81 10.63 0.91
N ASP A 65 -14.18 9.85 1.78
CA ASP A 65 -13.39 10.36 2.91
C ASP A 65 -11.98 9.79 2.85
N ALA A 66 -10.99 10.67 2.66
CA ALA A 66 -9.60 10.29 2.71
C ALA A 66 -9.12 10.29 4.17
N CYS A 67 -8.53 9.20 4.62
CA CYS A 67 -8.13 8.99 6.00
C CYS A 67 -6.69 8.51 6.12
N ILE A 68 -6.09 8.82 7.27
CA ILE A 68 -4.86 8.17 7.73
C ILE A 68 -5.23 7.21 8.85
N VAL A 69 -4.82 5.96 8.70
CA VAL A 69 -5.04 4.90 9.69
C VAL A 69 -3.72 4.31 10.14
N ALA A 70 -3.67 3.86 11.39
CA ALA A 70 -2.58 3.08 11.95
C ALA A 70 -2.99 1.62 12.09
N ILE A 71 -2.11 0.71 11.72
CA ILE A 71 -2.20 -0.71 12.04
C ILE A 71 -1.12 -1.04 13.05
N ASP A 72 -1.54 -1.46 14.23
CA ASP A 72 -0.64 -1.97 15.26
C ASP A 72 -0.14 -3.37 14.88
N MET A 73 1.17 -3.56 14.75
CA MET A 73 1.77 -4.82 14.27
C MET A 73 1.80 -5.95 15.31
N GLU A 74 1.62 -5.62 16.59
CA GLU A 74 1.53 -6.62 17.65
C GLU A 74 0.12 -7.20 17.75
N THR A 75 -0.90 -6.37 17.54
CA THR A 75 -2.31 -6.73 17.73
C THR A 75 -3.08 -6.88 16.42
N LEU A 76 -2.50 -6.45 15.30
CA LEU A 76 -3.12 -6.42 13.96
C LEU A 76 -4.48 -5.70 13.95
N LYS A 77 -4.63 -4.70 14.82
CA LYS A 77 -5.80 -3.84 14.90
C LYS A 77 -5.56 -2.55 14.17
N GLU A 78 -6.55 -2.18 13.38
CA GLU A 78 -6.60 -0.90 12.72
C GLU A 78 -7.20 0.18 13.64
N LYS A 79 -6.71 1.40 13.51
CA LYS A 79 -7.20 2.57 14.21
C LYS A 79 -7.13 3.80 13.30
N GLU A 80 -8.26 4.47 13.14
CA GLU A 80 -8.32 5.77 12.48
C GLU A 80 -7.56 6.83 13.29
N ILE A 81 -6.72 7.61 12.59
CA ILE A 81 -6.00 8.74 13.18
C ILE A 81 -6.70 10.04 12.83
N VAL A 82 -6.92 10.29 11.54
CA VAL A 82 -7.54 11.53 11.06
C VAL A 82 -8.15 11.30 9.69
N CYS A 83 -9.34 11.84 9.47
CA CYS A 83 -10.03 11.83 8.19
C CYS A 83 -10.25 13.25 7.65
N SER A 84 -10.44 13.37 6.34
CA SER A 84 -10.68 14.65 5.67
C SER A 84 -11.89 15.39 6.26
N GLY A 85 -12.91 14.64 6.70
CA GLY A 85 -14.06 15.13 7.46
C GLY A 85 -13.71 16.04 8.64
N GLU A 86 -12.66 15.69 9.38
CA GLU A 86 -12.22 16.43 10.58
C GLU A 86 -11.43 17.70 10.23
N LEU A 87 -10.89 17.75 9.01
CA LEU A 87 -9.98 18.81 8.54
C LEU A 87 -10.70 19.91 7.75
N TYR A 88 -12.00 19.78 7.46
CA TYR A 88 -12.77 20.78 6.71
C TYR A 88 -12.78 22.19 7.29
N SER A 89 -12.53 22.34 8.60
CA SER A 89 -12.40 23.67 9.23
C SER A 89 -11.13 24.42 8.80
N TYR A 90 -10.15 23.72 8.23
CA TYR A 90 -8.87 24.26 7.76
C TYR A 90 -8.91 24.52 6.26
N SER A 91 -9.26 23.52 5.47
CA SER A 91 -9.39 23.64 4.01
C SER A 91 -10.18 22.47 3.42
N TYR A 92 -10.65 22.65 2.20
CA TYR A 92 -11.15 21.58 1.33
C TYR A 92 -10.04 20.98 0.47
N ASP A 93 -8.90 21.66 0.35
CA ASP A 93 -7.73 21.26 -0.43
C ASP A 93 -6.66 20.71 0.51
N ILE A 94 -6.89 19.48 1.01
CA ILE A 94 -5.97 18.73 1.88
C ILE A 94 -5.19 17.71 1.04
N TYR A 95 -3.87 17.64 1.21
CA TYR A 95 -2.99 16.79 0.41
C TYR A 95 -2.57 15.54 1.19
N PHE A 96 -3.48 14.57 1.32
CA PHE A 96 -3.20 13.29 2.02
C PHE A 96 -2.13 12.44 1.34
N TYR A 97 -2.03 12.49 0.01
CA TYR A 97 -0.99 11.78 -0.75
C TYR A 97 0.44 12.24 -0.39
N ASP A 98 0.59 13.49 0.07
CA ASP A 98 1.87 14.07 0.46
C ASP A 98 2.09 14.02 1.98
N ALA A 99 1.23 13.29 2.72
CA ALA A 99 1.38 13.13 4.15
C ALA A 99 2.69 12.39 4.47
N GLN A 100 3.37 12.81 5.53
CA GLN A 100 4.65 12.23 5.92
C GLN A 100 4.86 12.26 7.43
N ILE A 101 5.70 11.37 7.93
CA ILE A 101 6.16 11.44 9.32
C ILE A 101 7.19 12.57 9.45
N TYR A 102 6.94 13.51 10.35
CA TYR A 102 7.85 14.59 10.71
C TYR A 102 7.97 14.72 12.22
N GLN A 103 9.18 14.53 12.76
CA GLN A 103 9.47 14.64 14.20
C GLN A 103 8.51 13.82 15.09
N GLY A 104 8.19 12.60 14.67
CA GLY A 104 7.26 11.71 15.41
C GLY A 104 5.80 12.19 15.38
N LYS A 105 5.41 12.96 14.36
CA LYS A 105 4.03 13.42 14.10
C LYS A 105 3.70 13.16 12.65
N ILE A 106 2.42 13.19 12.31
CA ILE A 106 1.98 13.24 10.91
C ILE A 106 1.93 14.69 10.47
N LEU A 107 2.60 15.00 9.37
CA LEU A 107 2.49 16.28 8.68
C LEU A 107 1.59 16.11 7.46
N ILE A 108 0.46 16.81 7.44
CA ILE A 108 -0.41 16.90 6.27
C ILE A 108 -0.35 18.32 5.71
N ARG A 109 -0.12 18.45 4.41
CA ARG A 109 -0.13 19.75 3.72
C ARG A 109 -1.54 20.10 3.27
N TYR A 110 -1.81 21.40 3.20
CA TYR A 110 -3.08 21.91 2.69
C TYR A 110 -2.92 23.31 2.11
N TRP A 111 -3.88 23.72 1.28
CA TRP A 111 -3.97 25.10 0.82
C TRP A 111 -4.77 25.95 1.80
N GLU A 112 -4.16 26.96 2.43
CA GLU A 112 -4.86 27.90 3.30
C GLU A 112 -5.38 29.11 2.51
N GLU A 113 -6.67 29.07 2.18
CA GLU A 113 -7.37 30.11 1.40
C GLU A 113 -7.22 31.52 1.98
N ARG A 114 -7.21 31.66 3.31
CA ARG A 114 -7.16 32.97 3.97
C ARG A 114 -5.89 33.75 3.68
N ILE A 115 -4.77 33.04 3.52
CA ILE A 115 -3.46 33.61 3.25
C ILE A 115 -2.95 33.25 1.84
N ASN A 116 -3.75 32.48 1.08
CA ASN A 116 -3.47 32.02 -0.27
C ASN A 116 -2.06 31.41 -0.39
N LYS A 117 -1.77 30.46 0.51
CA LYS A 117 -0.45 29.83 0.67
C LYS A 117 -0.63 28.38 1.13
N GLU A 118 0.29 27.51 0.72
CA GLU A 118 0.40 26.17 1.29
C GLU A 118 0.75 26.27 2.79
N SER A 119 0.22 25.37 3.60
CA SER A 119 0.46 25.29 5.03
C SER A 119 0.46 23.83 5.47
N GLY A 120 0.97 23.56 6.67
CA GLY A 120 1.04 22.21 7.22
C GLY A 120 0.28 22.08 8.53
N LEU A 121 -0.33 20.92 8.75
CA LEU A 121 -0.91 20.50 10.02
C LEU A 121 -0.03 19.43 10.62
N LEU A 122 0.42 19.64 11.86
CA LEU A 122 1.07 18.61 12.66
C LEU A 122 0.03 17.90 13.51
N ILE A 123 -0.09 16.59 13.31
CA ILE A 123 -1.11 15.74 13.90
C ILE A 123 -0.43 14.70 14.78
N ASP A 124 -0.95 14.55 15.99
CA ASP A 124 -0.52 13.55 16.95
C ASP A 124 -0.94 12.14 16.48
N MET A 125 0.01 11.21 16.36
CA MET A 125 -0.25 9.87 15.83
C MET A 125 -1.12 9.03 16.78
N ASP A 126 -1.03 9.27 18.08
CA ASP A 126 -1.76 8.50 19.09
C ASP A 126 -3.19 8.99 19.27
N THR A 127 -3.42 10.28 19.14
CA THR A 127 -4.72 10.90 19.48
C THR A 127 -5.47 11.47 18.29
N GLY A 128 -4.83 11.59 17.12
CA GLY A 128 -5.42 12.24 15.94
C GLY A 128 -5.55 13.76 16.07
N LYS A 129 -5.12 14.33 17.20
CA LYS A 129 -5.32 15.76 17.47
C LYS A 129 -4.33 16.60 16.68
N ILE A 130 -4.85 17.68 16.11
CA ILE A 130 -4.04 18.73 15.50
C ILE A 130 -3.33 19.49 16.61
N LEU A 131 -2.00 19.46 16.60
CA LEU A 131 -1.14 20.05 17.61
C LEU A 131 -0.73 21.48 17.22
N GLU A 132 -0.36 21.67 15.96
CA GLU A 132 0.23 22.93 15.48
C GLU A 132 -0.01 23.12 13.98
N LYS A 133 -0.04 24.40 13.56
CA LYS A 133 0.05 24.80 12.16
C LYS A 133 1.48 25.25 11.85
N ILE A 134 2.03 24.78 10.75
CA ILE A 134 3.34 25.22 10.26
C ILE A 134 3.20 25.98 8.93
N ASP A 135 3.97 27.05 8.78
CA ASP A 135 4.00 27.85 7.56
C ASP A 135 4.79 27.13 6.44
N SER A 136 4.46 27.39 5.17
CA SER A 136 5.07 26.67 4.03
C SER A 136 6.59 26.67 3.99
N ASP A 137 7.23 27.72 4.53
CA ASP A 137 8.67 27.92 4.41
C ASP A 137 9.45 26.95 5.32
N ASP A 138 8.78 26.39 6.33
CA ASP A 138 9.34 25.43 7.28
C ASP A 138 8.91 23.98 6.98
N ILE A 139 8.16 23.75 5.89
CA ILE A 139 7.70 22.42 5.48
C ILE A 139 8.85 21.67 4.79
N PRO A 140 9.33 20.54 5.35
CA PRO A 140 10.33 19.72 4.68
C PRO A 140 9.72 19.07 3.43
N ARG A 141 10.43 19.20 2.31
CA ARG A 141 9.97 18.75 1.00
C ARG A 141 10.25 17.28 0.69
N GLU A 142 11.16 16.64 1.42
CA GLU A 142 11.57 15.26 1.17
C GLU A 142 11.15 14.36 2.32
N ALA A 143 10.48 13.26 1.97
CA ALA A 143 10.17 12.19 2.89
C ALA A 143 11.33 11.18 2.85
N SER A 144 12.09 11.07 3.95
CA SER A 144 13.30 10.26 4.01
C SER A 144 13.05 8.76 4.27
N TYR A 145 11.84 8.25 4.01
CA TYR A 145 11.47 6.87 4.35
C TYR A 145 12.17 5.82 3.47
N GLU A 146 12.75 6.25 2.34
CA GLU A 146 13.50 5.36 1.46
C GLU A 146 14.76 4.81 2.15
N ILE A 147 15.36 5.55 3.11
CA ILE A 147 16.62 5.18 3.75
C ILE A 147 16.39 4.74 5.20
N ASN A 148 16.80 3.53 5.54
CA ASN A 148 16.70 3.02 6.91
C ASN A 148 17.82 3.54 7.84
N VAL A 149 17.73 3.16 9.12
CA VAL A 149 18.73 3.49 10.17
C VAL A 149 20.16 3.01 9.86
N ASN A 150 20.32 2.07 8.92
CA ASN A 150 21.61 1.53 8.48
C ASN A 150 22.16 2.23 7.23
N GLY A 151 21.46 3.24 6.70
CA GLY A 151 21.83 3.93 5.45
C GLY A 151 21.51 3.13 4.20
N GLU A 152 20.61 2.15 4.27
CA GLU A 152 20.20 1.30 3.15
C GLU A 152 18.95 1.90 2.49
N LYS A 153 19.00 2.10 1.17
CA LYS A 153 17.94 2.76 0.40
C LYS A 153 17.03 1.75 -0.29
N LEU A 154 15.71 1.83 -0.14
CA LEU A 154 14.77 1.04 -0.96
C LEU A 154 14.88 1.43 -2.43
N VAL A 155 14.91 0.43 -3.30
CA VAL A 155 14.78 0.65 -4.74
C VAL A 155 13.30 0.80 -5.04
N ASP A 156 12.96 1.78 -5.87
CA ASP A 156 11.59 2.04 -6.27
C ASP A 156 10.96 0.77 -6.92
N PRO A 157 9.73 0.37 -6.54
CA PRO A 157 9.00 -0.73 -7.17
C PRO A 157 8.92 -0.65 -8.69
N TYR A 158 8.71 0.55 -9.25
CA TYR A 158 8.60 0.76 -10.67
C TYR A 158 9.94 0.52 -11.38
N GLU A 159 11.06 0.88 -10.75
CA GLU A 159 12.40 0.62 -11.28
C GLU A 159 12.80 -0.87 -11.19
N SER A 160 12.28 -1.58 -10.19
CA SER A 160 12.62 -2.97 -9.92
C SER A 160 11.70 -4.00 -10.59
N SER A 161 10.58 -3.55 -11.15
CA SER A 161 9.66 -4.36 -11.95
C SER A 161 10.15 -4.52 -13.39
N ASP A 162 10.16 -5.76 -13.90
CA ASP A 162 10.44 -6.03 -15.31
C ASP A 162 9.20 -6.60 -15.99
N TYR A 163 8.48 -5.71 -16.68
CA TYR A 163 7.28 -6.01 -17.44
C TYR A 163 7.49 -7.09 -18.51
N ASN A 164 8.68 -7.14 -19.12
CA ASN A 164 8.96 -8.09 -20.19
C ASN A 164 9.23 -9.49 -19.64
N SER A 165 9.94 -9.58 -18.52
CA SER A 165 10.20 -10.87 -17.87
C SER A 165 9.08 -11.32 -16.91
N ARG A 166 8.04 -10.48 -16.71
CA ARG A 166 6.91 -10.75 -15.81
C ARG A 166 7.39 -11.08 -14.39
N THR A 167 8.38 -10.32 -13.95
CA THR A 167 9.05 -10.52 -12.67
C THR A 167 8.84 -9.29 -11.82
N ILE A 168 8.43 -9.52 -10.58
CA ILE A 168 8.37 -8.50 -9.55
C ILE A 168 9.37 -8.82 -8.46
N GLY A 169 9.93 -7.80 -7.82
CA GLY A 169 10.84 -7.99 -6.70
C GLY A 169 10.94 -6.76 -5.81
N ILE A 170 11.54 -6.97 -4.65
CA ILE A 170 11.86 -5.93 -3.67
C ILE A 170 13.37 -5.97 -3.48
N TYR A 171 13.98 -4.80 -3.60
CA TYR A 171 15.43 -4.65 -3.51
C TYR A 171 15.76 -3.42 -2.67
N TYR A 172 16.95 -3.44 -2.08
CA TYR A 172 17.54 -2.25 -1.48
C TYR A 172 18.99 -2.08 -1.91
N GLN A 173 19.45 -0.83 -1.90
CA GLN A 173 20.80 -0.44 -2.19
C GLN A 173 21.60 -0.24 -0.90
N LYS A 174 22.79 -0.82 -0.84
CA LYS A 174 23.77 -0.64 0.23
C LYS A 174 25.11 -0.24 -0.38
N GLY A 175 25.43 1.05 -0.33
CA GLY A 175 26.58 1.59 -1.06
C GLY A 175 26.40 1.40 -2.57
N ILE A 176 27.19 0.53 -3.19
CA ILE A 176 27.10 0.20 -4.63
C ILE A 176 26.36 -1.11 -4.90
N GLU A 177 26.01 -1.86 -3.87
CA GLU A 177 25.39 -3.18 -4.01
C GLU A 177 23.87 -3.07 -4.00
N ILE A 178 23.21 -3.76 -4.93
CA ILE A 178 21.76 -3.96 -4.92
C ILE A 178 21.49 -5.35 -4.36
N VAL A 179 20.70 -5.43 -3.30
CA VAL A 179 20.40 -6.66 -2.57
C VAL A 179 18.94 -7.03 -2.79
N GLU A 180 18.70 -8.27 -3.23
CA GLU A 180 17.37 -8.83 -3.42
C GLU A 180 16.78 -9.32 -2.09
N VAL A 181 15.61 -8.79 -1.72
CA VAL A 181 14.81 -9.23 -0.59
C VAL A 181 13.78 -10.26 -1.04
N PHE A 182 13.08 -9.96 -2.14
CA PHE A 182 12.03 -10.81 -2.68
C PHE A 182 12.04 -10.78 -4.20
N LYS A 183 11.67 -11.90 -4.82
CA LYS A 183 11.50 -12.02 -6.27
C LYS A 183 10.52 -13.11 -6.61
N SER A 184 9.54 -12.81 -7.46
CA SER A 184 8.55 -13.77 -7.94
C SER A 184 8.12 -13.46 -9.36
N LYS A 185 7.48 -14.43 -10.02
CA LYS A 185 6.71 -14.18 -11.23
C LYS A 185 5.35 -13.60 -10.86
N ALA A 186 4.85 -12.69 -11.69
CA ALA A 186 3.53 -12.10 -11.52
C ALA A 186 2.93 -11.69 -12.88
N PRO A 187 1.60 -11.51 -12.97
CA PRO A 187 0.96 -10.84 -14.10
C PRO A 187 1.58 -9.47 -14.39
N SER A 188 1.47 -9.00 -15.64
CA SER A 188 2.03 -7.69 -16.03
C SER A 188 1.34 -6.48 -15.40
N ASN A 189 0.14 -6.67 -14.86
CA ASN A 189 -0.61 -5.65 -14.13
C ASN A 189 -0.42 -5.74 -12.60
N TYR A 190 0.43 -6.66 -12.12
CA TYR A 190 0.74 -6.78 -10.70
C TYR A 190 1.98 -5.95 -10.35
N TYR A 191 1.87 -5.08 -9.36
CA TYR A 191 2.95 -4.19 -8.92
C TYR A 191 2.84 -3.88 -7.42
N PHE A 192 3.91 -3.35 -6.83
CA PHE A 192 3.86 -2.76 -5.49
C PHE A 192 3.65 -1.25 -5.63
N HIS A 193 2.63 -0.71 -4.97
CA HIS A 193 2.35 0.74 -4.95
C HIS A 193 3.40 1.51 -4.18
N SER A 194 3.80 0.96 -3.03
CA SER A 194 4.74 1.61 -2.12
C SER A 194 5.48 0.57 -1.28
N LEU A 195 6.65 0.97 -0.78
CA LEU A 195 7.49 0.19 0.12
C LEU A 195 7.91 1.05 1.31
N MET A 196 8.04 0.44 2.48
CA MET A 196 8.54 1.14 3.65
C MET A 196 9.37 0.25 4.56
N TRP A 197 10.45 0.82 5.10
CA TRP A 197 11.24 0.17 6.13
C TRP A 197 10.54 0.14 7.47
N SER A 198 10.74 -0.93 8.23
CA SER A 198 10.51 -0.94 9.67
C SER A 198 11.47 0.01 10.39
N PRO A 199 11.10 0.50 11.59
CA PRO A 199 11.96 1.36 12.41
C PRO A 199 13.35 0.78 12.69
N ASP A 200 13.47 -0.56 12.78
CA ASP A 200 14.74 -1.25 13.00
C ASP A 200 15.56 -1.50 11.71
N GLY A 201 14.98 -1.24 10.53
CA GLY A 201 15.60 -1.49 9.22
C GLY A 201 15.79 -2.97 8.87
N GLU A 202 15.12 -3.89 9.56
CA GLU A 202 15.21 -5.34 9.31
C GLU A 202 14.03 -5.91 8.51
N HIS A 203 12.94 -5.16 8.39
CA HIS A 203 11.73 -5.56 7.69
C HIS A 203 11.28 -4.49 6.70
N ILE A 204 10.54 -4.92 5.69
CA ILE A 204 9.92 -4.04 4.70
C ILE A 204 8.45 -4.39 4.67
N VAL A 205 7.59 -3.38 4.72
CA VAL A 205 6.19 -3.52 4.35
C VAL A 205 5.99 -3.05 2.90
N ALA A 206 5.15 -3.75 2.15
CA ALA A 206 4.70 -3.35 0.82
C ALA A 206 3.18 -3.31 0.77
N LEU A 207 2.65 -2.40 -0.04
CA LEU A 207 1.26 -2.42 -0.50
C LEU A 207 1.28 -2.86 -1.96
N ASP A 208 0.57 -3.94 -2.29
CA ASP A 208 0.47 -4.44 -3.67
C ASP A 208 -0.81 -3.98 -4.40
N SER A 209 -0.85 -4.20 -5.71
CA SER A 209 -1.96 -3.82 -6.58
C SER A 209 -3.24 -4.64 -6.40
N GLU A 210 -3.25 -5.55 -5.44
CA GLU A 210 -4.40 -6.37 -5.06
C GLU A 210 -4.83 -6.02 -3.62
N ASP A 211 -4.49 -4.82 -3.16
CA ASP A 211 -4.79 -4.25 -1.84
C ASP A 211 -4.27 -5.09 -0.67
N ASN A 212 -3.19 -5.86 -0.89
CA ASN A 212 -2.57 -6.62 0.18
C ASN A 212 -1.45 -5.82 0.84
N LEU A 213 -1.51 -5.78 2.17
CA LEU A 213 -0.38 -5.37 2.99
C LEU A 213 0.52 -6.57 3.25
N LEU A 214 1.78 -6.47 2.85
CA LEU A 214 2.74 -7.58 2.83
C LEU A 214 3.97 -7.22 3.65
N VAL A 215 4.51 -8.18 4.39
CA VAL A 215 5.75 -8.02 5.15
C VAL A 215 6.83 -8.95 4.64
N PHE A 216 8.03 -8.40 4.53
CA PHE A 216 9.24 -9.09 4.11
C PHE A 216 10.33 -8.88 5.15
N SER A 217 11.15 -9.90 5.38
CA SER A 217 12.36 -9.77 6.18
C SER A 217 13.57 -9.62 5.27
N LYS A 218 14.38 -8.58 5.51
CA LYS A 218 15.61 -8.29 4.75
C LYS A 218 16.53 -9.50 4.63
N ASN A 219 16.62 -10.28 5.71
CA ASN A 219 17.49 -11.45 5.83
C ASN A 219 16.76 -12.78 5.54
N LYS A 220 15.52 -12.73 5.01
CA LYS A 220 14.69 -13.89 4.66
C LYS A 220 14.39 -14.83 5.84
N LYS A 221 14.48 -14.34 7.09
CA LYS A 221 14.10 -15.13 8.29
C LYS A 221 12.61 -15.39 8.37
N ILE A 222 11.81 -14.44 7.89
CA ILE A 222 10.36 -14.56 7.75
C ILE A 222 10.06 -14.67 6.25
N ASN A 223 9.20 -15.61 5.88
CA ASN A 223 8.70 -15.71 4.51
C ASN A 223 7.90 -14.44 4.17
N ALA A 224 7.85 -14.09 2.89
CA ALA A 224 6.98 -13.03 2.41
C ALA A 224 5.53 -13.34 2.82
N SER A 225 4.93 -12.48 3.63
CA SER A 225 3.69 -12.79 4.31
C SER A 225 2.67 -11.67 4.18
N LYS A 226 1.42 -12.02 3.87
CA LYS A 226 0.26 -11.14 3.89
C LYS A 226 -0.18 -10.91 5.33
N ILE A 227 -0.33 -9.65 5.72
CA ILE A 227 -0.99 -9.26 6.97
C ILE A 227 -2.48 -9.49 6.81
N VAL A 228 -3.08 -10.17 7.79
CA VAL A 228 -4.53 -10.33 7.90
C VAL A 228 -4.95 -9.61 9.17
N PHE A 229 -5.87 -8.66 9.03
CA PHE A 229 -6.33 -7.86 10.16
C PHE A 229 -7.21 -8.69 11.08
N ASP A 230 -6.98 -8.58 12.39
CA ASP A 230 -7.83 -9.23 13.40
C ASP A 230 -9.17 -8.49 13.54
N GLN A 231 -9.17 -7.19 13.27
CA GLN A 231 -10.34 -6.33 13.29
C GLN A 231 -10.15 -5.19 12.28
N GLU A 232 -10.89 -5.25 11.18
CA GLU A 232 -11.02 -4.16 10.21
C GLU A 232 -12.07 -3.15 10.70
N ILE A 233 -11.94 -1.89 10.29
CA ILE A 233 -12.99 -0.89 10.51
C ILE A 233 -14.16 -1.24 9.59
N ASP A 234 -15.33 -1.50 10.18
CA ASP A 234 -16.55 -1.80 9.43
C ASP A 234 -17.13 -0.51 8.83
N ILE A 235 -17.17 -0.43 7.50
CA ILE A 235 -17.74 0.70 6.76
C ILE A 235 -18.93 0.24 5.91
N ASP A 236 -19.96 1.08 5.81
CA ASP A 236 -21.09 0.85 4.89
C ASP A 236 -20.74 1.32 3.48
N GLY A 237 -19.76 0.64 2.86
CA GLY A 237 -19.07 1.15 1.69
C GLY A 237 -17.99 0.24 1.11
N GLU A 238 -17.14 0.82 0.28
CA GLU A 238 -15.89 0.24 -0.22
C GLU A 238 -14.70 1.01 0.36
N ARG A 239 -13.60 0.31 0.62
CA ARG A 239 -12.35 0.88 1.14
C ARG A 239 -11.22 0.56 0.19
N GLU A 240 -10.42 1.57 -0.13
CA GLU A 240 -9.24 1.44 -0.97
C GLU A 240 -7.98 1.82 -0.17
N TYR A 241 -6.94 0.98 -0.25
CA TYR A 241 -5.64 1.28 0.35
C TYR A 241 -4.78 1.98 -0.69
N LEU A 242 -4.44 3.25 -0.46
CA LEU A 242 -3.81 4.08 -1.49
C LEU A 242 -2.28 4.10 -1.40
N SER A 243 -1.74 4.31 -0.19
CA SER A 243 -0.28 4.38 -0.01
C SER A 243 0.18 4.13 1.44
N LEU A 244 1.42 3.67 1.57
CA LEU A 244 2.15 3.63 2.84
C LEU A 244 2.73 5.01 3.17
N LEU A 245 2.47 5.50 4.38
CA LEU A 245 2.97 6.79 4.86
C LEU A 245 4.11 6.64 5.87
N GLY A 246 4.12 5.56 6.64
CA GLY A 246 4.99 5.42 7.79
C GLY A 246 5.07 4.00 8.35
N TRP A 247 6.19 3.64 8.99
CA TRP A 247 6.21 2.64 10.05
C TRP A 247 6.94 3.24 11.26
N THR A 248 6.22 3.45 12.35
CA THR A 248 6.72 4.02 13.61
C THR A 248 6.74 2.98 14.73
N ASN A 249 7.53 3.23 15.78
CA ASN A 249 7.38 2.53 17.06
C ASN A 249 6.26 3.14 17.90
#